data_AF-A0AAD8I942-F1
#
_entry.id   AF-A0AAD8I942-F1
#
_cell.length_a   1.000
_cell.length_b   1.000
_cell.length_c   1.000
_cell.angle_alpha   90.00
_cell.angle_beta   90.00
_cell.angle_gamma   90.00
#
_symmetry.space_group_name_H-M   'P 1'
#
loop_
_entity.id
_entity.type
_entity.pdbx_description
1 polymer ?
#
loop_
_entity_poly.entity_id
_entity_poly.type
_entity_poly.pdbx_seq_one_letter_code
_entity_poly.pdbx_strand_id
1 'polypeptide(L)'
;MQRGADDEDKSEMQASIAMGVSTESPACFYFDLDQERLETMPSPPIGLRFGPTGRTLHIGESRNHVHVTEIYASHNSLTVYEMKSDYSGWFLKYDIDLSPVAQVFPQMKEANPDDWT
;
A
#
# COMPACT_ATOMS: atom_id res chain seq x y z
N MET A 1 -10.60 24.92 40.48
CA MET A 1 -11.31 24.24 39.38
C MET A 1 -10.45 24.35 38.14
N GLN A 2 -9.73 23.30 37.76
CA GLN A 2 -9.20 23.14 36.40
C GLN A 2 -9.36 21.65 36.08
N ARG A 3 -10.30 21.35 35.19
CA ARG A 3 -10.60 20.00 34.70
C ARG A 3 -9.71 19.69 33.49
N GLY A 4 -9.18 18.48 33.48
CA GLY A 4 -9.17 17.57 32.32
C GLY A 4 -8.46 18.04 31.07
N ALA A 5 -7.22 17.60 30.89
CA ALA A 5 -6.60 17.45 29.57
C ALA A 5 -5.68 16.20 29.46
N ASP A 6 -5.46 15.44 30.53
CA ASP A 6 -4.39 14.43 30.56
C ASP A 6 -4.87 12.97 30.48
N ASP A 7 -6.20 12.72 30.50
CA ASP A 7 -6.76 11.36 30.52
C ASP A 7 -7.11 10.81 29.13
N GLU A 8 -7.29 11.67 28.12
CA GLU A 8 -7.71 11.25 26.77
C GLU A 8 -6.54 10.64 25.98
N ASP A 9 -5.36 11.27 26.05
CA ASP A 9 -4.12 10.81 25.40
C ASP A 9 -3.61 9.46 25.97
N LYS A 10 -3.83 9.25 27.27
CA LYS A 10 -3.49 7.98 27.93
C LYS A 10 -4.47 6.86 27.57
N SER A 11 -5.72 7.20 27.26
CA SER A 11 -6.75 6.24 26.83
C SER A 11 -6.53 5.77 25.39
N GLU A 12 -6.08 6.66 24.49
CA GLU A 12 -5.72 6.30 23.12
C GLU A 12 -4.45 5.42 23.06
N MET A 13 -3.47 5.71 23.92
CA MET A 13 -2.27 4.88 24.02
C MET A 13 -2.57 3.47 24.58
N GLN A 14 -3.50 3.35 25.53
CA GLN A 14 -3.96 2.05 26.05
C GLN A 14 -4.85 1.29 25.04
N ALA A 15 -5.67 1.99 24.27
CA ALA A 15 -6.49 1.39 23.21
C ALA A 15 -5.63 0.83 22.06
N SER A 16 -4.51 1.49 21.76
CA SER A 16 -3.53 1.01 20.76
C SER A 16 -2.85 -0.30 21.19
N ILE A 17 -2.61 -0.46 22.51
CA ILE A 17 -2.05 -1.70 23.08
C ILE A 17 -3.08 -2.85 23.06
N ALA A 18 -4.37 -2.55 23.27
CA ALA A 18 -5.45 -3.55 23.25
C ALA A 18 -5.83 -4.04 21.83
N MET A 19 -5.49 -3.27 20.79
CA MET A 19 -5.75 -3.60 19.38
C MET A 19 -4.49 -4.04 18.62
N GLY A 20 -3.39 -4.39 19.29
CA GLY A 20 -2.21 -4.98 18.63
C GLY A 20 -1.68 -4.19 17.42
N VAL A 21 -1.96 -2.88 17.33
CA VAL A 21 -1.43 -2.03 16.26
C VAL A 21 -0.10 -1.53 16.78
N SER A 22 0.96 -2.26 16.44
CA SER A 22 2.31 -1.74 16.55
C SER A 22 2.35 -0.37 15.85
N THR A 23 2.88 0.65 16.51
CA THR A 23 3.13 1.98 15.91
C THR A 23 4.24 1.96 14.85
N GLU A 24 4.80 0.79 14.59
CA GLU A 24 5.65 0.49 13.47
C GLU A 24 4.79 0.37 12.21
N SER A 25 5.23 0.98 11.09
CA SER A 25 4.62 0.66 9.79
C SER A 25 4.58 -0.86 9.66
N PRO A 26 3.43 -1.47 9.30
CA PRO A 26 3.29 -2.92 9.30
C PRO A 26 4.49 -3.55 8.57
N ALA A 27 5.20 -4.49 9.16
CA ALA A 27 6.32 -5.11 8.48
C ALA A 27 5.80 -6.01 7.35
N CYS A 28 6.36 -5.88 6.15
CA CYS A 28 6.23 -6.91 5.12
C CYS A 28 7.33 -7.95 5.32
N PHE A 29 7.11 -9.17 4.82
CA PHE A 29 8.10 -10.22 4.87
C PHE A 29 8.56 -10.58 3.46
N TYR A 30 9.82 -10.96 3.34
CA TYR A 30 10.37 -11.59 2.14
C TYR A 30 11.14 -12.84 2.55
N PHE A 31 11.22 -13.80 1.63
CA PHE A 31 11.98 -15.03 1.86
C PHE A 31 13.31 -14.93 1.13
N ASP A 32 14.40 -14.90 1.88
CA ASP A 32 15.77 -15.00 1.35
C ASP A 32 16.02 -16.46 0.98
N LEU A 33 16.13 -16.74 -0.33
CA LEU A 33 16.37 -18.09 -0.85
C LEU A 33 17.81 -18.55 -0.63
N ASP A 34 18.78 -17.64 -0.58
CA ASP A 34 20.19 -17.98 -0.39
C ASP A 34 20.47 -18.37 1.07
N GLN A 35 19.78 -17.71 2.00
CA GLN A 35 19.90 -17.97 3.43
C GLN A 35 18.77 -18.85 3.99
N GLU A 36 17.82 -19.25 3.14
CA GLU A 36 16.65 -20.06 3.46
C GLU A 36 15.87 -19.55 4.68
N ARG A 37 15.69 -18.24 4.80
CA ARG A 37 15.03 -17.62 5.96
C ARG A 37 14.06 -16.51 5.60
N LEU A 38 13.06 -16.36 6.46
CA LEU A 38 12.10 -15.27 6.38
C LEU A 38 12.70 -14.02 7.05
N GLU A 39 12.72 -12.92 6.31
CA GLU A 39 13.25 -11.63 6.75
C GLU A 39 12.16 -10.56 6.66
N THR A 40 12.41 -9.43 7.32
CA THR A 40 11.50 -8.27 7.34
C THR A 40 11.95 -7.18 6.39
N MET A 41 10.96 -6.49 5.81
CA MET A 41 11.16 -5.28 5.03
C MET A 41 10.06 -4.27 5.37
N PRO A 42 10.30 -2.96 5.20
CA PRO A 42 9.26 -1.96 5.43
C PRO A 42 8.06 -2.23 4.52
N SER A 43 6.84 -1.98 5.00
CA SER A 43 5.66 -1.98 4.12
C SER A 43 5.79 -0.90 3.04
N PRO A 44 5.26 -1.14 1.83
CA PRO A 44 5.14 -0.09 0.85
C PRO A 44 4.30 1.05 1.41
N PRO A 45 4.58 2.32 1.04
CA PRO A 45 3.84 3.51 1.44
C PRO A 45 2.49 3.61 0.73
N ILE A 46 1.90 2.45 0.44
CA ILE A 46 0.62 2.31 -0.22
C ILE A 46 -0.42 2.21 0.87
N GLY A 47 -1.58 2.83 0.63
CA GLY A 47 -2.70 2.72 1.54
C GLY A 47 -3.18 1.27 1.58
N LEU A 48 -2.55 0.42 2.41
CA LEU A 48 -3.01 -0.92 2.81
C LEU A 48 -4.32 -0.86 3.63
N ARG A 49 -5.11 0.20 3.44
CA ARG A 49 -6.52 0.19 3.80
C ARG A 49 -7.22 -0.54 2.66
N PHE A 50 -7.25 -1.85 2.78
CA PHE A 50 -8.16 -2.74 2.05
C PHE A 50 -9.59 -2.27 2.35
N GLY A 51 -10.04 -1.27 1.61
CA GLY A 51 -11.39 -0.76 1.62
C GLY A 51 -12.08 -1.12 0.30
N PRO A 52 -13.40 -1.03 0.24
CA PRO A 52 -14.19 -1.37 -0.96
C PRO A 52 -13.94 -0.45 -2.16
N THR A 53 -13.03 0.53 -2.04
CA THR A 53 -12.60 1.37 -3.16
C THR A 53 -11.81 0.49 -4.12
N GLY A 54 -12.24 0.37 -5.38
CA GLY A 54 -11.63 -0.46 -6.44
C GLY A 54 -10.16 -0.14 -6.76
N ARG A 55 -9.30 -0.40 -5.78
CA ARG A 55 -7.85 -0.32 -5.84
C ARG A 55 -7.34 -1.71 -6.13
N THR A 56 -6.61 -1.86 -7.23
CA THR A 56 -5.89 -3.10 -7.51
C THR A 56 -4.45 -2.91 -7.11
N LEU A 57 -3.98 -3.80 -6.22
CA LEU A 57 -2.59 -3.88 -5.81
C LEU A 57 -1.93 -5.03 -6.56
N HIS A 58 -0.87 -4.75 -7.30
CA HIS A 58 -0.06 -5.77 -7.95
C HIS A 58 1.37 -5.71 -7.42
N ILE A 59 1.90 -6.87 -7.00
CA ILE A 59 3.27 -7.05 -6.55
C ILE A 59 3.97 -7.93 -7.58
N GLY A 60 5.14 -7.48 -8.06
CA GLY A 60 5.92 -8.22 -9.05
C GLY A 60 7.40 -7.91 -8.94
N GLU A 61 8.21 -8.68 -9.66
CA GLU A 61 9.66 -8.46 -9.77
C GLU A 61 9.99 -8.01 -11.20
N SER A 62 10.84 -6.99 -11.32
CA SER A 62 11.43 -6.59 -12.60
C SER A 62 12.85 -6.08 -12.42
N ARG A 63 13.78 -6.57 -13.24
CA ARG A 63 15.20 -6.15 -13.24
C ARG A 63 15.86 -6.29 -11.86
N ASN A 64 15.56 -7.37 -11.16
CA ASN A 64 16.01 -7.71 -9.81
C ASN A 64 15.49 -6.76 -8.72
N HIS A 65 14.38 -6.07 -8.95
CA HIS A 65 13.74 -5.20 -7.97
C HIS A 65 12.27 -5.57 -7.79
N VAL A 66 11.79 -5.51 -6.56
CA VAL A 66 10.36 -5.69 -6.26
C VAL A 66 9.62 -4.38 -6.54
N HIS A 67 8.55 -4.48 -7.31
CA HIS A 67 7.63 -3.39 -7.60
C HIS A 67 6.30 -3.63 -6.94
N VAL A 68 5.71 -2.54 -6.44
CA VAL A 68 4.30 -2.54 -6.07
C VAL A 68 3.59 -1.46 -6.87
N THR A 69 2.53 -1.88 -7.53
CA THR A 69 1.72 -1.05 -8.41
C THR A 69 0.35 -0.88 -7.80
N GLU A 70 -0.09 0.36 -7.64
CA GLU A 70 -1.43 0.72 -7.21
C GLU A 70 -2.18 1.35 -8.39
N ILE A 71 -3.32 0.75 -8.73
CA ILE A 71 -4.22 1.26 -9.78
C ILE A 71 -5.49 1.78 -9.12
N TYR A 72 -5.79 3.06 -9.35
CA TYR A 72 -7.04 3.68 -8.92
C TYR A 72 -7.95 3.86 -10.13
N ALA A 73 -8.83 2.88 -10.36
CA ALA A 73 -9.74 2.90 -11.50
C ALA A 73 -10.62 4.18 -11.51
N SER A 74 -11.08 4.64 -10.35
CA SER A 74 -11.90 5.86 -10.24
C SER A 74 -11.16 7.16 -10.57
N HIS A 75 -9.82 7.17 -10.49
CA HIS A 75 -8.99 8.35 -10.73
C HIS A 75 -8.15 8.23 -11.99
N ASN A 76 -8.28 7.13 -12.75
CA ASN A 76 -7.40 6.77 -13.85
C ASN A 76 -5.93 6.99 -13.48
N SER A 77 -5.48 6.58 -12.30
CA SER A 77 -4.09 6.77 -11.88
C SER A 77 -3.39 5.44 -11.64
N LEU A 78 -2.10 5.43 -11.97
CA LEU A 78 -1.20 4.30 -11.82
C LEU A 78 0.06 4.78 -11.10
N THR A 79 0.25 4.31 -9.89
CA THR A 79 1.42 4.64 -9.07
C THR A 79 2.27 3.39 -8.89
N VAL A 80 3.57 3.50 -9.13
CA VAL A 80 4.54 2.40 -9.00
C VAL A 80 5.60 2.77 -7.99
N TYR A 81 5.70 1.97 -6.94
CA TYR A 81 6.79 2.00 -5.98
C TYR A 81 7.79 0.89 -6.28
N GLU A 82 9.07 1.18 -6.11
CA GLU A 82 10.16 0.21 -6.23
C GLU A 82 10.85 0.07 -4.88
N MET A 83 11.09 -1.18 -4.48
CA MET A 83 11.92 -1.49 -3.33
C MET A 83 13.39 -1.32 -3.73
N LYS A 84 14.17 -0.63 -2.89
CA LYS A 84 15.63 -0.55 -3.07
C LYS A 84 16.25 -1.94 -3.01
N SER A 85 17.34 -2.15 -3.73
CA SER A 85 18.06 -3.43 -3.78
C SER A 85 18.58 -3.90 -2.42
N ASP A 86 18.78 -2.98 -1.47
CA ASP A 86 19.20 -3.27 -0.09
C ASP A 86 18.01 -3.51 0.86
N TYR A 87 16.77 -3.55 0.33
CA TYR A 87 15.53 -3.72 1.08
C TYR A 87 15.30 -2.65 2.16
N SER A 88 16.04 -1.53 2.12
CA SER A 88 15.99 -0.48 3.16
C SER A 88 14.76 0.41 3.07
N GLY A 89 14.03 0.38 1.95
CA GLY A 89 12.87 1.23 1.78
C GLY A 89 12.36 1.29 0.34
N TRP A 90 11.16 1.84 0.23
CA TRP A 90 10.46 2.07 -1.02
C TRP A 90 10.71 3.47 -1.52
N PHE A 91 10.73 3.63 -2.84
CA PHE A 91 10.69 4.94 -3.48
C PHE A 91 9.66 4.97 -4.61
N LEU A 92 9.06 6.14 -4.81
CA LEU A 92 8.14 6.36 -5.92
C LEU A 92 8.93 6.35 -7.23
N LYS A 93 8.64 5.39 -8.10
CA LYS A 93 9.28 5.28 -9.41
C LYS A 93 8.47 6.00 -10.49
N TYR A 94 7.16 5.79 -10.49
CA TYR A 94 6.25 6.40 -11.45
C TYR A 94 4.94 6.81 -10.78
N ASP A 95 4.45 7.99 -11.14
CA ASP A 95 3.09 8.44 -10.85
C ASP A 95 2.46 8.91 -12.15
N ILE A 96 1.53 8.14 -12.67
CA ILE A 96 1.03 8.24 -14.05
C ILE A 96 -0.46 8.58 -14.03
N ASP A 97 -0.81 9.70 -14.64
CA ASP A 97 -2.19 10.06 -14.98
C ASP A 97 -2.58 9.36 -16.29
N LEU A 98 -3.51 8.40 -16.19
CA LEU A 98 -4.11 7.67 -17.30
C LEU A 98 -5.36 8.37 -17.85
N SER A 99 -5.78 9.53 -17.32
CA SER A 99 -6.96 10.26 -17.82
C SER A 99 -6.90 10.54 -19.33
N PRO A 100 -5.75 10.96 -19.92
CA PRO A 100 -5.65 11.13 -21.37
C PRO A 100 -5.83 9.82 -22.14
N VAL A 101 -5.34 8.71 -21.59
CA VAL A 101 -5.49 7.37 -22.22
C VAL A 101 -6.95 6.93 -22.16
N ALA A 102 -7.62 7.13 -21.02
CA ALA A 102 -9.03 6.81 -20.84
C ALA A 102 -9.99 7.67 -21.69
N GLN A 103 -9.54 8.81 -22.22
CA GLN A 103 -10.30 9.57 -23.23
C GLN A 103 -10.26 8.90 -24.61
N VAL A 104 -9.13 8.29 -24.96
CA VAL A 104 -8.94 7.60 -26.25
C VAL A 104 -9.49 6.17 -26.20
N PHE A 105 -9.46 5.52 -25.05
CA PHE A 105 -9.91 4.15 -24.83
C PHE A 105 -11.01 4.10 -23.76
N PRO A 106 -12.28 4.37 -24.11
CA PRO A 106 -13.39 4.42 -23.17
C PRO A 106 -13.62 3.11 -22.40
N GLN A 107 -13.23 1.97 -22.97
CA GLN A 107 -13.34 0.64 -22.36
C GLN A 107 -12.59 0.54 -21.02
N MET A 108 -11.58 1.39 -20.79
CA MET A 108 -10.86 1.44 -19.51
C MET A 108 -11.73 1.91 -18.33
N LYS A 109 -12.86 2.58 -18.60
CA LYS A 109 -13.78 3.10 -17.58
C LYS A 109 -14.84 2.08 -17.14
N GLU A 110 -14.96 0.99 -17.87
CA GLU A 110 -15.99 -0.03 -17.68
C GLU A 110 -15.38 -1.28 -17.07
N ALA A 111 -14.95 -1.21 -15.81
CA ALA A 111 -14.92 -2.43 -15.01
C ALA A 111 -16.35 -2.66 -14.51
N ASN A 112 -17.18 -3.32 -15.31
CA ASN A 112 -18.48 -3.77 -14.85
C ASN A 112 -18.25 -4.85 -13.77
N PRO A 113 -18.70 -4.67 -12.52
CA PRO A 113 -18.50 -5.67 -11.46
C PRO A 113 -19.08 -7.05 -11.83
N ASP A 114 -20.03 -7.09 -12.78
CA ASP A 114 -20.71 -8.30 -13.23
C ASP A 114 -19.97 -9.08 -14.34
N ASP A 115 -18.83 -8.59 -14.86
CA ASP A 115 -18.06 -9.30 -15.91
C ASP A 115 -17.28 -10.53 -15.38
N TRP A 116 -17.32 -10.80 -14.08
CA TRP A 116 -16.65 -11.93 -13.41
C TRP A 116 -17.61 -13.00 -12.87
N THR A 117 -18.89 -13.00 -13.27
CA THR A 117 -19.89 -14.03 -12.92
C THR A 117 -20.33 -14.88 -14.10
#